data_AF-A0A7C0VF05-F1
#
_entry.id   AF-A0A7C0VF05-F1
#
_cell.length_a   1.000
_cell.length_b   1.000
_cell.length_c   1.000
_cell.angle_alpha   90.00
_cell.angle_beta   90.00
_cell.angle_gamma   90.00
#
_symmetry.space_group_name_H-M   'P 1'
#
loop_
_entity.id
_entity.type
_entity.pdbx_description
1 polymer ?
#
loop_
_entity_poly.entity_id
_entity_poly.type
_entity_poly.pdbx_seq_one_letter_code
_entity_poly.pdbx_strand_id
1 'polypeptide(L)'
;MKAQVTLTPAEGKRLIAHCVANMEAVRKAYREGILVVATGTTNAYLVEELTGLELPDKGMFTAGVVTGEAASITVAEGRYKHRVYEGGSMV
;
A
#
# COMPACT_ATOMS: atom_id res chain seq x y z
N MET A 1 14.40 -25.06 15.69
CA MET A 1 12.99 -25.34 15.31
C MET A 1 12.68 -24.48 14.10
N LYS A 2 12.11 -25.02 13.01
CA LYS A 2 11.68 -24.24 11.84
C LYS A 2 10.16 -24.29 11.76
N ALA A 3 9.52 -23.13 11.62
CA ALA A 3 8.08 -23.02 11.44
C ALA A 3 7.78 -22.71 9.96
N GLN A 4 6.72 -23.31 9.43
CA GLN A 4 6.16 -22.96 8.13
C GLN A 4 4.77 -22.38 8.36
N VAL A 5 4.54 -21.19 7.81
CA VAL A 5 3.29 -20.45 7.92
C VAL A 5 2.80 -20.08 6.53
N THR A 6 1.50 -20.19 6.31
CA THR A 6 0.83 -19.78 5.08
C THR A 6 0.02 -18.52 5.39
N LEU A 7 0.18 -17.49 4.56
CA LEU A 7 -0.55 -16.23 4.69
C LEU A 7 -1.59 -16.13 3.60
N THR A 8 -2.73 -15.53 3.93
CA THR A 8 -3.66 -15.01 2.92
C THR A 8 -2.98 -13.89 2.12
N PRO A 9 -3.47 -13.57 0.90
CA PRO A 9 -2.95 -12.44 0.15
C PRO A 9 -3.00 -11.11 0.92
N ALA A 10 -4.03 -10.88 1.76
CA ALA A 10 -4.14 -9.66 2.56
C ALA A 10 -3.07 -9.59 3.65
N GLU A 11 -2.83 -10.70 4.37
CA GLU A 11 -1.78 -10.79 5.39
C GLU A 11 -0.38 -10.67 4.77
N GLY A 12 -0.15 -11.29 3.61
CA GLY A 12 1.12 -11.15 2.89
C GLY A 12 1.39 -9.70 2.45
N LYS A 13 0.37 -9.00 1.93
CA LYS A 13 0.47 -7.58 1.58
C LYS A 13 0.75 -6.71 2.80
N ARG A 14 0.06 -6.95 3.92
CA ARG A 14 0.30 -6.27 5.20
C ARG A 14 1.74 -6.48 5.67
N LEU A 15 2.24 -7.71 5.63
CA LEU A 15 3.62 -8.02 6.02
C LEU A 15 4.64 -7.28 5.14
N ILE A 16 4.46 -7.31 3.81
CA ILE A 16 5.32 -6.58 2.88
C ILE A 16 5.30 -5.07 3.19
N ALA A 17 4.10 -4.49 3.33
CA ALA A 17 3.94 -3.09 3.66
C ALA A 17 4.63 -2.71 4.97
N HIS A 18 4.46 -3.53 6.01
CA HIS A 18 5.10 -3.33 7.30
C HIS A 18 6.62 -3.34 7.20
N CYS A 19 7.20 -4.33 6.49
CA CYS A 19 8.64 -4.40 6.26
C CYS A 19 9.14 -3.19 5.48
N VAL A 20 8.47 -2.80 4.39
CA VAL A 20 8.85 -1.66 3.54
C VAL A 20 8.77 -0.34 4.30
N ALA A 21 7.71 -0.10 5.07
CA ALA A 21 7.56 1.10 5.90
C ALA A 21 8.69 1.25 6.93
N ASN A 22 9.29 0.13 7.36
CA ASN A 22 10.37 0.12 8.33
C ASN A 22 11.78 0.14 7.70
N MET A 23 11.92 0.12 6.37
CA MET A 23 13.22 0.29 5.71
C MET A 23 13.78 1.70 5.93
N GLU A 24 15.05 1.81 6.26
CA GLU A 24 15.70 3.10 6.53
C GLU A 24 15.57 4.09 5.36
N ALA A 25 15.78 3.62 4.12
CA ALA A 25 15.66 4.44 2.92
C ALA A 25 14.23 5.01 2.74
N VAL A 26 13.20 4.20 3.01
CA VAL A 26 11.80 4.62 2.92
C VAL A 26 11.48 5.64 4.01
N ARG A 27 11.89 5.36 5.25
CA ARG A 27 11.67 6.27 6.40
C ARG A 27 12.39 7.61 6.21
N LYS A 28 13.61 7.60 5.65
CA LYS A 28 14.37 8.81 5.33
C LYS A 28 13.67 9.61 4.23
N ALA A 29 13.29 8.97 3.12
CA ALA A 29 12.56 9.64 2.05
C ALA A 29 11.24 10.23 2.55
N TYR A 30 10.51 9.52 3.41
CA TYR A 30 9.26 10.00 4.00
C TYR A 30 9.45 11.26 4.84
N ARG A 31 10.48 11.31 5.70
CA ARG A 31 10.69 12.43 6.64
C ARG A 31 11.46 13.62 6.06
N GLU A 32 12.40 13.38 5.17
CA GLU A 32 13.42 14.36 4.78
C GLU A 32 13.43 14.65 3.27
N GLY A 33 12.74 13.83 2.48
CA GLY A 33 12.71 13.97 1.02
C GLY A 33 11.30 13.85 0.46
N ILE A 34 11.23 13.36 -0.78
CA ILE A 34 9.98 13.08 -1.48
C ILE A 34 9.80 11.57 -1.56
N LEU A 35 8.66 11.08 -1.08
CA LEU A 35 8.24 9.70 -1.21
C LEU A 35 6.99 9.62 -2.08
N VAL A 36 7.10 8.95 -3.23
CA VAL A 36 5.97 8.65 -4.11
C VAL A 36 5.52 7.21 -3.89
N VAL A 37 4.27 7.03 -3.46
CA VAL A 37 3.63 5.72 -3.32
C VAL A 37 2.65 5.52 -4.48
N ALA A 38 3.07 4.70 -5.45
CA ALA A 38 2.26 4.35 -6.61
C ALA A 38 0.98 3.59 -6.21
N THR A 39 -0.04 3.63 -7.08
CA THR A 39 -1.28 2.86 -6.88
C THR A 39 -1.02 1.35 -6.96
N GLY A 40 -1.62 0.60 -6.05
CA GLY A 40 -1.58 -0.86 -5.98
C GLY A 40 -2.17 -1.35 -4.66
N THR A 41 -2.84 -2.50 -4.68
CA THR A 41 -3.52 -3.00 -3.47
C THR A 41 -2.56 -3.27 -2.31
N THR A 42 -1.29 -3.62 -2.57
CA THR A 42 -0.24 -3.72 -1.53
C THR A 42 0.16 -2.35 -0.99
N ASN A 43 0.28 -1.36 -1.87
CA ASN A 43 0.72 -0.01 -1.52
C ASN A 43 -0.33 0.73 -0.68
N ALA A 44 -1.61 0.36 -0.80
CA ALA A 44 -2.63 0.82 0.13
C ALA A 44 -2.27 0.48 1.59
N TYR A 45 -1.77 -0.73 1.86
CA TYR A 45 -1.31 -1.13 3.20
C TYR A 45 -0.08 -0.32 3.61
N LEU A 46 0.83 -0.03 2.67
CA LEU A 46 2.02 0.80 2.94
C LEU A 46 1.62 2.22 3.37
N VAL A 47 0.59 2.80 2.73
CA VAL A 47 0.04 4.10 3.14
C VAL A 47 -0.45 4.05 4.59
N GLU A 48 -1.15 2.99 5.00
CA GLU A 48 -1.60 2.84 6.38
C GLU A 48 -0.41 2.68 7.35
N GLU A 49 0.60 1.88 7.01
CA GLU A 49 1.78 1.69 7.86
C GLU A 49 2.59 2.98 8.03
N LEU A 50 2.68 3.82 6.99
CA LEU A 50 3.40 5.10 7.05
C LEU A 50 2.64 6.18 7.81
N THR A 51 1.31 6.22 7.66
CA THR A 51 0.48 7.32 8.17
C THR A 51 -0.28 7.01 9.45
N GLY A 52 -0.44 5.73 9.79
CA GLY A 52 -1.33 5.26 10.85
C GLY A 52 -2.83 5.41 10.54
N LEU A 53 -3.18 5.88 9.33
CA LEU A 53 -4.57 6.08 8.91
C LEU A 53 -5.07 4.86 8.15
N GLU A 54 -6.27 4.40 8.47
CA GLU A 54 -6.91 3.31 7.72
C GLU A 54 -7.52 3.83 6.40
N LEU A 55 -7.26 3.12 5.30
CA LEU A 55 -7.94 3.29 4.03
C LEU A 55 -9.16 2.36 3.99
N PRO A 56 -10.41 2.91 3.93
CA PRO A 56 -11.63 2.12 3.98
C PRO A 56 -11.73 1.08 2.85
N ASP A 57 -11.36 1.45 1.62
CA ASP A 57 -11.41 0.55 0.47
C ASP A 57 -10.05 0.43 -0.25
N LYS A 58 -9.19 -0.43 0.27
CA LYS A 58 -7.86 -0.69 -0.32
C LYS A 58 -7.94 -1.25 -1.75
N GLY A 59 -9.06 -1.88 -2.11
CA GLY A 59 -9.31 -2.38 -3.47
C GLY A 59 -9.41 -1.24 -4.48
N MET A 60 -9.87 -0.07 -4.06
CA MET A 60 -9.97 1.13 -4.90
C MET A 60 -8.65 1.89 -5.04
N PHE A 61 -7.56 1.42 -4.42
CA PHE A 61 -6.20 1.95 -4.60
C PHE A 61 -5.49 1.32 -5.82
N THR A 62 -6.24 0.77 -6.77
CA THR A 62 -5.73 0.25 -8.05
C THR A 62 -6.77 0.44 -9.15
N ALA A 63 -6.32 0.47 -10.40
CA ALA A 63 -7.20 0.40 -11.57
C ALA A 63 -7.48 -1.06 -11.95
N GLY A 64 -6.44 -1.84 -12.26
CA GLY A 64 -6.58 -3.25 -12.62
C GLY A 64 -6.74 -4.14 -11.39
N VAL A 65 -7.63 -5.13 -11.49
CA VAL A 65 -7.84 -6.17 -10.48
C VAL A 65 -8.00 -7.53 -11.15
N VAL A 66 -7.62 -8.59 -10.46
CA VAL A 66 -7.96 -9.96 -10.86
C VAL A 66 -8.95 -10.48 -9.82
N THR A 67 -10.15 -10.80 -10.27
CA THR A 67 -11.20 -11.39 -9.43
C THR A 67 -11.21 -12.91 -9.61
N GLY A 68 -12.04 -13.62 -8.86
CA GLY A 68 -12.25 -15.05 -9.07
C GLY A 68 -12.91 -15.39 -10.43
N GLU A 69 -13.48 -14.41 -11.11
CA GLU A 69 -14.21 -14.59 -12.38
C GLU A 69 -13.37 -14.18 -13.58
N ALA A 70 -12.70 -13.02 -13.52
CA ALA A 70 -11.95 -12.46 -14.64
C ALA A 70 -10.93 -11.39 -14.20
N ALA A 71 -10.04 -11.04 -15.13
CA ALA A 71 -9.29 -9.79 -15.06
C ALA A 71 -10.24 -8.62 -15.36
N SER A 72 -10.27 -7.64 -14.46
CA SER A 72 -11.27 -6.56 -14.43
C SER A 72 -10.62 -5.21 -14.08
N ILE A 73 -11.44 -4.16 -14.11
CA ILE A 73 -11.05 -2.79 -13.73
C ILE A 73 -11.99 -2.28 -12.64
N THR A 74 -11.47 -1.56 -11.65
CA THR A 74 -12.30 -0.85 -10.65
C THR A 74 -13.10 0.26 -11.34
N VAL A 75 -14.23 0.68 -10.76
CA VAL A 75 -14.94 1.88 -11.25
C VAL A 75 -14.05 3.10 -11.16
N ALA A 76 -14.16 4.07 -12.09
CA ALA A 76 -13.27 5.24 -12.12
C ALA A 76 -13.55 6.23 -10.98
N GLU A 77 -14.83 6.37 -10.65
CA GLU A 77 -15.28 7.20 -9.55
C GLU A 77 -14.79 6.62 -8.22
N GLY A 78 -14.25 7.47 -7.36
CA GLY A 78 -13.77 7.06 -6.04
C GLY A 78 -12.44 6.30 -6.01
N ARG A 79 -11.77 6.03 -7.15
CA ARG A 79 -10.41 5.48 -7.11
C ARG A 79 -9.47 6.43 -6.40
N TYR A 80 -8.67 5.89 -5.48
CA TYR A 80 -7.61 6.67 -4.86
C TYR A 80 -6.52 7.01 -5.89
N LYS A 81 -5.98 8.22 -5.78
CA LYS A 81 -4.77 8.61 -6.50
C LYS A 81 -3.54 8.01 -5.83
N HIS A 82 -2.42 8.02 -6.55
CA HIS A 82 -1.11 7.82 -5.93
C HIS A 82 -0.91 8.86 -4.81
N ARG A 83 -0.10 8.52 -3.82
CA ARG A 83 0.20 9.41 -2.69
C ARG A 83 1.61 9.96 -2.86
N VAL A 84 1.77 11.26 -2.72
CA VAL A 84 3.08 11.92 -2.66
C VAL A 84 3.23 12.49 -1.26
N TYR A 85 4.38 12.25 -0.65
CA TYR A 85 4.71 12.79 0.67
C TYR A 85 5.99 13.59 0.57
N GLU A 86 6.00 14.75 1.20
CA GLU A 86 7.16 15.61 1.40
C GLU A 86 7.21 16.01 2.88
N GLY A 87 8.33 15.72 3.56
CA GLY A 87 8.48 16.03 4.99
C GLY A 87 7.42 15.37 5.89
N GLY A 88 6.93 14.18 5.52
CA GLY A 88 5.89 13.42 6.22
C GLY A 88 4.46 13.93 5.99
N SER A 89 4.27 14.99 5.20
CA SER A 89 2.96 15.52 4.85
C SER A 89 2.59 15.11 3.43
N MET A 90 1.31 14.80 3.21
CA MET A 90 0.81 14.50 1.87
C MET A 90 0.65 15.79 1.08
N VAL A 91 1.18 15.82 -0.15
CA VAL A 91 1.15 16.97 -1.07
C VAL A 91 0.42 16.67 -2.37
#